data_AF-A0A7W4B3I4-F1
#
_entry.id   AF-A0A7W4B3I4-F1
#
_cell.length_a   1.000
_cell.length_b   1.000
_cell.length_c   1.000
_cell.angle_alpha   90.00
_cell.angle_beta   90.00
_cell.angle_gamma   90.00
#
_symmetry.space_group_name_H-M   'P 1'
#
loop_
_entity.id
_entity.type
_entity.pdbx_description
1 polymer ?
#
loop_
_entity_poly.entity_id
_entity_poly.type
_entity_poly.pdbx_seq_one_letter_code
_entity_poly.pdbx_strand_id
1 'polypeptide(L)'
;MLLLALVVIYDAITLQNIVSPKYKDVLSGIFIGMITVSLMINPWEFRQGIFFDARWILLSLSGLFFGFIPTLIGSLLAAWFRIYQGGAGVFAGTLIIFISSAI
;
A
#
# COMPACT_ATOMS: atom_id res chain seq x y z
N MET A 1 2.97 14.16 7.51
CA MET A 1 1.78 14.37 6.66
C MET A 1 1.97 15.44 5.59
N LEU A 2 2.58 16.61 5.87
CA LEU A 2 2.95 17.56 4.79
C LEU A 2 4.31 17.25 4.14
N LEU A 3 5.32 16.82 4.90
CA LEU A 3 6.65 16.45 4.35
C LEU A 3 6.65 15.10 3.60
N LEU A 4 5.87 14.12 4.07
CA LEU A 4 5.73 12.80 3.42
C LEU A 4 4.98 12.90 2.08
N ALA A 5 4.00 13.80 1.96
CA ALA A 5 3.32 14.08 0.70
C ALA A 5 4.26 14.74 -0.33
N LEU A 6 5.18 15.59 0.14
CA LEU A 6 6.12 16.29 -0.73
C LEU A 6 7.23 15.38 -1.28
N VAL A 7 7.70 14.42 -0.48
CA VAL A 7 8.74 13.46 -0.88
C VAL A 7 8.22 12.50 -1.95
N VAL A 8 6.96 12.08 -1.87
CA VAL A 8 6.38 11.17 -2.88
C VAL A 8 6.06 11.91 -4.19
N ILE A 9 5.69 13.20 -4.10
CA ILE A 9 5.58 14.12 -5.24
C ILE A 9 6.92 14.28 -5.97
N TYR A 10 8.07 14.21 -5.29
CA TYR A 10 9.38 14.37 -5.91
C TYR A 10 9.91 13.08 -6.56
N ASP A 11 9.62 11.93 -5.96
CA ASP A 11 10.15 10.63 -6.38
C ASP A 11 9.42 10.08 -7.62
N ALA A 12 8.11 10.32 -7.74
CA ALA A 12 7.33 9.98 -8.94
C ALA A 12 7.68 10.83 -10.17
N ILE A 13 8.13 12.08 -9.94
CA ILE A 13 8.62 12.97 -11.00
C ILE A 13 10.02 12.52 -11.48
N THR A 14 10.79 11.79 -10.66
CA THR A 14 12.21 11.48 -10.91
C THR A 14 12.47 10.08 -11.49
N LEU A 15 11.52 9.13 -11.47
CA LEU A 15 11.74 7.73 -11.90
C LEU A 15 11.58 7.47 -13.42
N GLN A 16 12.44 8.14 -14.17
CA GLN A 16 13.27 7.69 -15.32
C GLN A 16 12.99 6.30 -15.96
N ASN A 17 12.30 6.31 -17.10
CA ASN A 17 12.72 5.94 -18.47
C ASN A 17 13.77 4.83 -18.81
N ILE A 18 14.04 3.81 -17.98
CA ILE A 18 15.10 2.81 -18.33
C ILE A 18 14.64 1.34 -18.43
N VAL A 19 13.42 0.99 -17.99
CA VAL A 19 12.91 -0.41 -18.00
C VAL A 19 11.56 -0.49 -18.71
N SER A 20 11.26 -1.60 -19.39
CA SER A 20 9.96 -1.81 -20.03
C SER A 20 8.84 -1.59 -19.00
N PRO A 21 7.82 -0.77 -19.31
CA PRO A 21 6.87 -0.27 -18.32
C PRO A 21 6.16 -1.40 -17.56
N LYS A 22 5.79 -2.50 -18.25
CA LYS A 22 5.09 -3.63 -17.66
C LYS A 22 5.86 -4.38 -16.55
N TYR A 23 7.15 -4.64 -16.75
CA TYR A 23 7.95 -5.35 -15.74
C TYR A 23 8.19 -4.48 -14.50
N LYS A 24 8.41 -3.17 -14.71
CA LYS A 24 8.54 -2.20 -13.62
C LYS A 24 7.27 -2.15 -12.78
N ASP A 25 6.10 -2.17 -13.43
CA ASP A 25 4.82 -2.09 -12.75
C ASP A 25 4.54 -3.33 -11.88
N VAL A 26 4.76 -4.51 -12.45
CA VAL A 26 4.57 -5.78 -11.71
C VAL A 26 5.50 -5.84 -10.51
N LEU A 27 6.79 -5.54 -10.71
CA LEU A 27 7.77 -5.58 -9.63
C LEU A 27 7.43 -4.56 -8.52
N SER A 28 7.07 -3.34 -8.90
CA SER A 28 6.66 -2.30 -7.95
C SER A 28 5.44 -2.74 -7.14
N GLY A 29 4.45 -3.35 -7.77
CA GLY A 29 3.25 -3.83 -7.09
C GLY A 29 3.52 -4.95 -6.09
N ILE A 30 4.43 -5.87 -6.42
CA ILE A 30 4.86 -6.92 -5.49
C ILE A 30 5.55 -6.29 -4.27
N PHE A 31 6.44 -5.32 -4.47
CA PHE A 31 7.09 -4.60 -3.37
C PHE A 31 6.08 -3.86 -2.48
N ILE A 32 5.14 -3.12 -3.08
CA ILE A 32 4.06 -2.43 -2.36
C ILE A 32 3.27 -3.43 -1.51
N GLY A 33 2.89 -4.58 -2.08
CA GLY A 33 2.18 -5.64 -1.38
C GLY A 33 2.98 -6.21 -0.21
N MET A 34 4.26 -6.53 -0.40
CA MET A 34 5.14 -7.05 0.66
C MET A 34 5.30 -6.06 1.82
N ILE A 35 5.47 -4.77 1.53
CA ILE A 35 5.57 -3.72 2.57
C ILE A 35 4.24 -3.62 3.31
N THR A 36 3.11 -3.64 2.60
CA THR A 36 1.78 -3.55 3.19
C THR A 36 1.50 -4.73 4.12
N VAL A 37 1.87 -5.95 3.72
CA VAL A 37 1.80 -7.16 4.54
C VAL A 37 2.68 -7.04 5.79
N SER A 38 3.90 -6.53 5.64
CA SER A 38 4.81 -6.33 6.78
C SER A 38 4.24 -5.36 7.82
N LEU A 39 3.59 -4.28 7.37
CA LEU A 39 2.88 -3.32 8.23
C LEU A 39 1.63 -3.93 8.90
N MET A 40 1.02 -4.95 8.29
CA MET A 40 -0.09 -5.69 8.89
C MET A 40 0.35 -6.67 9.98
N ILE A 41 1.55 -7.26 9.85
CA ILE A 41 2.11 -8.19 10.85
C ILE A 41 2.54 -7.44 12.10
N ASN A 42 3.16 -6.27 11.95
CA ASN A 42 3.67 -5.46 13.06
C ASN A 42 2.93 -4.12 13.14
N PRO A 43 1.67 -4.10 13.63
CA PRO A 43 0.94 -2.86 13.78
C PRO A 43 1.64 -1.96 14.81
N TRP A 44 1.91 -0.71 14.43
CA TRP A 44 2.60 0.21 15.32
C TRP A 44 1.61 0.83 16.32
N GLU A 45 1.72 0.44 17.58
CA GLU A 45 1.03 1.09 18.69
C GLU A 45 1.83 2.30 19.17
N PHE A 46 1.30 3.51 18.95
CA PHE A 46 1.92 4.75 19.43
C PHE A 46 1.64 4.99 20.91
N ARG A 47 0.49 4.51 21.39
CA ARG A 47 0.08 4.49 22.80
C ARG A 47 -0.89 3.33 22.98
N GLN A 48 -1.10 2.89 24.22
CA GLN A 48 -2.01 1.78 24.54
C GLN A 48 -3.40 2.04 23.92
N GLY A 49 -3.78 1.23 22.92
CA GLY A 49 -5.03 1.37 22.16
C GLY A 49 -5.02 2.36 20.99
N ILE A 50 -3.92 3.08 20.73
CA ILE A 50 -3.74 3.98 19.58
C ILE A 50 -2.80 3.33 18.57
N PHE A 51 -3.39 2.76 17.53
CA PHE A 51 -2.68 2.17 16.40
C PHE A 51 -2.43 3.22 15.31
N PHE A 52 -1.18 3.34 14.85
CA PHE A 52 -0.84 4.14 13.68
C PHE A 52 -0.98 3.30 12.42
N ASP A 53 -1.88 3.70 11.52
CA ASP A 53 -2.20 2.92 10.33
C ASP A 53 -1.45 3.42 9.08
N ALA A 54 -0.22 2.95 8.91
CA ALA A 54 0.59 3.24 7.74
C ALA A 54 0.13 2.47 6.48
N ARG A 55 -0.77 1.49 6.62
CA ARG A 55 -1.19 0.56 5.55
C ARG A 55 -2.02 1.28 4.50
N TRP A 56 -2.96 2.11 4.95
CA TRP A 56 -3.86 2.84 4.06
C TRP A 56 -3.15 3.99 3.36
N ILE A 57 -2.21 4.63 4.05
CA ILE A 57 -1.34 5.66 3.46
C ILE A 57 -0.52 5.06 2.33
N LEU A 58 0.13 3.91 2.56
CA LEU A 58 0.93 3.25 1.54
C LEU A 58 0.11 2.85 0.30
N LEU A 59 -1.08 2.27 0.51
CA LEU A 59 -1.97 1.89 -0.60
C LEU A 59 -2.48 3.10 -1.38
N SER A 60 -2.86 4.19 -0.72
CA SER A 60 -3.28 5.42 -1.40
C SER A 60 -2.14 6.12 -2.13
N LEU A 61 -0.92 6.08 -1.58
CA LEU A 61 0.26 6.57 -2.28
C LEU A 61 0.62 5.66 -3.47
N SER A 62 0.40 4.35 -3.37
CA SER A 62 0.66 3.46 -4.49
C SER A 62 -0.21 3.80 -5.70
N GLY A 63 -1.52 4.02 -5.50
CA GLY A 63 -2.44 4.41 -6.58
C GLY A 63 -2.06 5.73 -7.21
N LEU A 64 -1.76 6.72 -6.37
CA LEU A 64 -1.41 8.06 -6.80
C LEU A 64 -0.09 8.15 -7.59
N PHE A 65 0.91 7.33 -7.26
CA PHE A 65 2.29 7.52 -7.78
C PHE A 65 2.83 6.38 -8.63
N PHE A 66 2.36 5.15 -8.40
CA PHE A 66 2.79 3.96 -9.14
C PHE A 66 1.72 3.54 -10.16
N GLY A 67 0.50 4.06 -10.06
CA GLY A 67 -0.58 3.82 -11.00
C GLY A 67 -1.35 2.52 -10.73
N PHE A 68 -2.28 2.21 -11.63
CA PHE A 68 -3.28 1.17 -11.38
C PHE A 68 -2.70 -0.24 -11.24
N ILE A 69 -1.78 -0.64 -12.12
CA ILE A 69 -1.25 -2.02 -12.14
C ILE A 69 -0.48 -2.35 -10.86
N PRO A 70 0.50 -1.56 -10.40
CA PRO A 70 1.21 -1.84 -9.15
C PRO A 70 0.28 -1.84 -7.93
N THR A 71 -0.67 -0.91 -7.91
CA THR A 71 -1.62 -0.72 -6.82
C THR A 71 -2.60 -1.89 -6.71
N LEU A 72 -3.09 -2.40 -7.84
CA LEU A 72 -3.94 -3.58 -7.88
C LEU A 72 -3.21 -4.81 -7.36
N ILE A 73 -1.95 -5.01 -7.76
CA ILE A 73 -1.14 -6.14 -7.28
C ILE A 73 -0.92 -6.02 -5.76
N GLY A 74 -0.55 -4.82 -5.30
CA GLY A 74 -0.32 -4.55 -3.87
C GLY A 74 -1.59 -4.74 -3.04
N SER A 75 -2.74 -4.26 -3.52
CA SER A 75 -4.03 -4.38 -2.82
C SER A 75 -4.53 -5.82 -2.79
N LEU A 76 -4.33 -6.60 -3.86
CA LEU A 76 -4.66 -8.03 -3.88
C LEU A 76 -3.81 -8.83 -2.88
N LEU A 77 -2.50 -8.58 -2.81
CA LEU A 77 -1.62 -9.23 -1.83
C LEU A 77 -2.01 -8.85 -0.39
N ALA A 78 -2.31 -7.58 -0.15
CA ALA A 78 -2.78 -7.09 1.14
C ALA A 78 -4.13 -7.71 1.55
N ALA A 79 -5.09 -7.76 0.63
CA ALA A 79 -6.41 -8.35 0.86
C ALA A 79 -6.31 -9.86 1.14
N TRP A 80 -5.52 -10.57 0.34
CA TRP A 80 -5.27 -12.00 0.54
C TRP A 80 -4.71 -12.29 1.94
N PHE A 81 -3.68 -11.52 2.33
CA PHE A 81 -3.07 -11.67 3.65
C PHE A 81 -4.03 -11.28 4.78
N ARG A 82 -4.87 -10.25 4.58
CA ARG A 82 -5.85 -9.83 5.57
C ARG A 82 -6.94 -10.88 5.78
N ILE A 83 -7.38 -11.54 4.72
CA ILE A 83 -8.32 -12.67 4.80
C ILE A 83 -7.66 -13.84 5.52
N TYR A 84 -6.41 -14.16 5.21
CA TYR A 84 -5.66 -15.24 5.85
C TYR A 84 -5.48 -15.02 7.38
N GLN A 85 -5.24 -13.79 7.83
CA GLN A 85 -5.15 -13.48 9.27
C GLN A 85 -6.44 -13.77 10.04
N GLY A 86 -7.60 -13.74 9.38
CA GLY A 86 -8.88 -13.96 10.04
C GLY A 86 -9.18 -12.92 11.14
N GLY A 87 -10.09 -13.27 12.05
CA GLY A 87 -10.48 -12.46 13.19
C GLY A 87 -11.65 -11.50 12.97
N ALA A 88 -11.99 -10.73 13.99
CA ALA A 88 -13.04 -9.73 13.90
C ALA A 88 -12.61 -8.57 12.98
N GLY A 89 -13.52 -8.12 12.11
CA GLY A 89 -13.25 -7.02 11.18
C GLY A 89 -12.46 -7.39 9.92
N VAL A 90 -12.43 -8.66 9.51
CA VAL A 90 -11.85 -9.08 8.21
C VAL A 90 -12.56 -8.39 7.04
N PHE A 91 -13.90 -8.41 7.03
CA PHE A 91 -14.69 -7.76 5.98
C PHE A 91 -14.43 -6.26 5.92
N ALA A 92 -14.48 -5.58 7.07
CA ALA A 92 -14.19 -4.15 7.17
C ALA A 92 -12.76 -3.82 6.72
N GLY A 93 -11.76 -4.57 7.19
CA GLY A 93 -10.36 -4.37 6.81
C GLY A 93 -10.09 -4.62 5.32
N THR A 94 -10.74 -5.61 4.74
CA THR A 94 -10.61 -5.92 3.30
C THR A 94 -11.24 -4.83 2.44
N LEU A 95 -12.42 -4.32 2.83
CA LEU A 95 -13.07 -3.20 2.13
C LEU A 95 -12.19 -1.94 2.16
N ILE A 96 -11.58 -1.63 3.30
CA ILE A 96 -10.70 -0.46 3.42
C ILE A 96 -9.47 -0.59 2.51
N ILE A 97 -8.89 -1.78 2.38
CA ILE A 97 -7.78 -2.02 1.42
C ILE A 97 -8.19 -1.62 0.01
N PHE A 98 -9.37 -2.05 -0.44
CA PHE A 98 -9.87 -1.70 -1.77
C PHE A 98 -10.19 -0.20 -1.91
N ILE A 99 -10.85 0.40 -0.91
CA ILE A 99 -11.19 1.83 -0.91
C ILE A 99 -9.92 2.69 -0.94
N SER A 100 -8.91 2.37 -0.14
CA SER A 100 -7.64 3.08 -0.11
C SER A 100 -6.83 2.92 -1.40
N SER A 101 -7.00 1.80 -2.10
CA SER A 101 -6.34 1.52 -3.39
C SER A 101 -7.08 2.06 -4.61
N ALA A 102 -8.29 2.62 -4.44
CA ALA A 102 -9.12 3.15 -5.54
C ALA A 102 -8.79 4.62 -5.87
N ILE A 103 -7.83 5.22 -5.17
CA ILE A 103 -7.34 6.60 -5.35
C ILE A 103 -6.17 6.59 -6.32
#